data_AF-A0A7C4Q0K5-F1
#
_entry.id   AF-A0A7C4Q0K5-F1
#
_cell.length_a   1.000
_cell.length_b   1.000
_cell.length_c   1.000
_cell.angle_alpha   90.00
_cell.angle_beta   90.00
_cell.angle_gamma   90.00
#
_symmetry.space_group_name_H-M   'P 1'
#
loop_
_entity.id
_entity.type
_entity.pdbx_description
1 polymer ?
#
loop_
_entity_poly.entity_id
_entity_poly.type
_entity_poly.pdbx_seq_one_letter_code
_entity_poly.pdbx_strand_id
1 'polypeptide(L)'
;MNVIIVEFGGNVIYSCCSVDYFEDFALLLEELSSLPHIVFSVENLLDKFKVKIGVINFIEELKKIIEECKNIVKEKIKEFENIGNNEDLVFKELCFCILTANFSAEKGIIIQNTINNGFINLPKEELYNELIKLRYRYPNRVEYIIEARKYYGELLKIIKSFSNTKSLREWLVKNIKGIGYKEASHFLRNIGFKDIAIIDRHILRFLKNKGLIIEDFKSLTRKRYLEFENLLSGIADKLNITLAELDLYIWYLMTGKILK
;
A
#
# COMPACT_ATOMS: atom_id res chain seq x y z
N MET A 1 2.87 -0.80 24.63
CA MET A 1 3.57 -0.41 23.39
C MET A 1 4.20 -1.68 22.85
N ASN A 2 3.98 -2.00 21.59
CA ASN A 2 4.38 -3.28 21.00
C ASN A 2 5.62 -3.12 20.11
N VAL A 3 6.50 -2.19 20.48
CA VAL A 3 7.75 -1.92 19.77
C VAL A 3 8.89 -1.92 20.77
N ILE A 4 9.91 -2.72 20.47
CA ILE A 4 11.19 -2.74 21.17
C ILE A 4 12.15 -1.90 20.33
N ILE A 5 12.84 -0.97 20.97
CA ILE A 5 13.92 -0.18 20.34
C ILE A 5 15.22 -0.63 21.00
N VAL A 6 16.13 -1.18 20.21
CA VAL A 6 17.43 -1.68 20.69
C VAL A 6 18.54 -0.90 20.00
N GLU A 7 19.53 -0.47 20.78
CA GLU A 7 20.78 0.07 20.27
C GLU A 7 21.87 -1.00 20.36
N PHE A 8 22.38 -1.45 19.22
CA PHE A 8 23.48 -2.39 19.13
C PHE A 8 24.78 -1.61 18.93
N GLY A 9 25.76 -1.81 19.81
CA GLY A 9 27.10 -1.25 19.62
C GLY A 9 27.96 -2.16 18.73
N GLY A 10 28.79 -1.57 17.88
CA GLY A 10 29.82 -2.29 17.13
C GLY A 10 29.98 -1.84 15.68
N ASN A 11 31.18 -2.02 15.15
CA ASN A 11 31.50 -1.84 13.74
C ASN A 11 31.01 -3.06 12.94
N VAL A 12 29.70 -3.27 12.84
CA VAL A 12 29.16 -4.29 11.92
C VAL A 12 29.61 -3.87 10.52
N ILE A 13 30.47 -4.68 9.90
CA ILE A 13 31.01 -4.43 8.57
C ILE A 13 29.82 -4.17 7.62
N TYR A 14 29.87 -3.04 6.93
CA TYR A 14 28.82 -2.47 6.08
C TYR A 14 28.41 -3.37 4.89
N SER A 15 27.82 -4.54 5.15
CA SER A 15 27.29 -5.42 4.12
C SER A 15 25.76 -5.54 4.25
N CYS A 16 25.09 -5.92 3.15
CA CYS A 16 23.65 -6.24 3.15
C CYS A 16 23.24 -7.22 4.26
N CYS A 17 24.18 -8.03 4.76
CA CYS A 17 23.97 -9.02 5.81
C CYS A 17 23.75 -8.42 7.22
N SER A 18 23.89 -7.10 7.41
CA SER A 18 23.61 -6.51 8.72
C SER A 18 22.13 -6.59 9.09
N VAL A 19 21.22 -6.59 8.11
CA VAL A 19 19.78 -6.76 8.37
C VAL A 19 19.49 -8.20 8.80
N ASP A 20 20.09 -9.19 8.13
CA ASP A 20 19.98 -10.61 8.46
C ASP A 20 20.36 -10.88 9.93
N TYR A 21 21.41 -10.22 10.44
CA TYR A 21 21.79 -10.34 11.85
C TYR A 21 20.68 -9.91 12.82
N PHE A 22 19.96 -8.83 12.50
CA PHE A 22 18.86 -8.36 13.35
C PHE A 22 17.61 -9.23 13.18
N GLU A 23 17.41 -9.81 12.01
CA GLU A 23 16.33 -10.78 11.76
C GLU A 23 16.58 -12.09 12.54
N ASP A 24 17.81 -12.60 12.56
CA ASP A 24 18.21 -13.74 13.40
C ASP A 24 17.99 -13.45 14.89
N PHE A 25 18.36 -12.24 15.33
CA PHE A 25 18.07 -11.80 16.70
C PHE A 25 16.55 -11.76 16.97
N ALA A 26 15.74 -11.30 16.02
CA ALA A 26 14.29 -11.31 16.18
C ALA A 26 13.75 -12.75 16.30
N LEU A 27 14.25 -13.71 15.50
CA LEU A 27 13.89 -15.12 15.63
C LEU A 27 14.20 -15.68 17.03
N LEU A 28 15.37 -15.36 17.59
CA LEU A 28 15.71 -15.74 18.97
C LEU A 28 14.72 -15.16 19.99
N LEU A 29 14.28 -13.90 19.81
CA LEU A 29 13.24 -13.32 20.65
C LEU A 29 11.90 -14.04 20.51
N GLU A 30 11.55 -14.50 19.29
CA GLU A 30 10.34 -15.30 19.08
C GLU A 30 10.38 -16.62 19.84
N GLU A 31 11.52 -17.32 19.83
CA GLU A 31 11.70 -18.57 20.58
C GLU A 31 11.53 -18.36 22.09
N LEU A 32 12.08 -17.26 22.61
CA LEU A 32 12.03 -16.94 24.04
C LEU A 32 10.63 -16.48 24.50
N SER A 33 9.92 -15.71 23.68
CA SER A 33 8.64 -15.11 24.08
C SER A 33 7.42 -15.86 23.56
N SER A 34 7.59 -16.79 22.62
CA SER A 34 6.51 -17.42 21.85
C SER A 34 5.61 -16.42 21.09
N LEU A 35 6.14 -15.26 20.71
CA LEU A 35 5.42 -14.23 19.95
C LEU A 35 6.25 -13.80 18.74
N PRO A 36 5.63 -13.53 17.58
CA PRO A 36 6.38 -13.06 16.42
C PRO A 36 7.00 -11.67 16.66
N HIS A 37 8.21 -11.50 16.18
CA HIS A 37 9.04 -10.32 16.26
C HIS A 37 9.50 -9.93 14.86
N ILE A 38 9.24 -8.69 14.46
CA ILE A 38 9.56 -8.20 13.11
C ILE A 38 10.51 -7.02 13.21
N VAL A 39 11.71 -7.16 12.64
CA VAL A 39 12.58 -6.01 12.40
C VAL A 39 11.98 -5.20 11.25
N PHE A 40 11.67 -3.93 11.49
CA PHE A 40 11.06 -3.08 10.46
C PHE A 40 11.77 -1.76 10.22
N SER A 41 12.75 -1.42 11.07
CA SER A 41 13.64 -0.29 10.88
C SER A 41 15.02 -0.62 11.42
N VAL A 42 16.04 -0.37 10.60
CA VAL A 42 17.44 -0.38 11.00
C VAL A 42 18.03 0.96 10.60
N GLU A 43 18.45 1.75 11.58
CA GLU A 43 19.10 3.03 11.38
C GLU A 43 20.56 2.92 11.80
N ASN A 44 21.47 3.17 10.86
CA ASN A 44 22.90 3.19 11.10
C ASN A 44 23.29 4.55 11.70
N LEU A 45 23.92 4.49 12.85
CA LEU A 45 24.56 5.60 13.55
C LEU A 45 26.07 5.32 13.57
N LEU A 46 26.91 6.36 13.63
CA LEU A 46 28.37 6.28 13.44
C LEU A 46 29.04 5.04 14.07
N ASP A 47 28.69 4.70 15.30
CA ASP A 47 29.24 3.58 16.09
C ASP A 47 28.19 2.55 16.55
N LYS A 48 26.93 2.71 16.11
CA LYS A 48 25.78 1.95 16.64
C LYS A 48 24.71 1.71 15.58
N PHE A 49 23.88 0.71 15.82
CA PHE A 49 22.64 0.49 15.06
C PHE A 49 21.44 0.68 15.97
N LYS A 50 20.50 1.53 15.55
CA LYS A 50 19.20 1.66 16.19
C LYS A 50 18.18 0.82 15.43
N VAL A 51 17.70 -0.24 16.08
CA VAL A 51 16.80 -1.23 15.49
C VAL A 51 15.45 -1.12 16.15
N LYS A 52 14.38 -1.12 15.34
CA LYS A 52 13.00 -1.22 15.82
C LYS A 52 12.43 -2.58 15.49
N ILE A 53 11.91 -3.24 16.51
CA ILE A 53 11.33 -4.58 16.44
C ILE A 53 9.88 -4.49 16.89
N GLY A 54 8.95 -4.90 16.03
CA GLY A 54 7.52 -4.98 16.35
C GLY A 54 7.18 -6.33 16.98
N VAL A 55 6.48 -6.31 18.11
CA VAL A 55 5.98 -7.51 18.79
C VAL A 55 4.54 -7.77 18.33
N ILE A 56 4.30 -8.87 17.64
CA ILE A 56 3.04 -9.14 16.94
C ILE A 56 2.15 -10.07 17.76
N ASN A 57 1.63 -9.54 18.86
CA ASN A 57 0.76 -10.29 19.79
C ASN A 57 -0.71 -10.46 19.31
N PHE A 58 -1.00 -10.12 18.06
CA PHE A 58 -2.34 -10.11 17.48
C PHE A 58 -2.45 -10.99 16.22
N ILE A 59 -1.46 -11.85 15.93
CA ILE A 59 -1.52 -12.75 14.77
C ILE A 59 -2.77 -13.63 14.77
N GLU A 60 -3.17 -14.18 15.91
CA GLU A 60 -4.35 -15.04 16.00
C GLU A 60 -5.66 -14.29 15.70
N GLU A 61 -5.73 -12.99 15.98
CA GLU A 61 -6.87 -12.16 15.57
C GLU A 61 -6.93 -12.02 14.05
N LEU A 62 -5.79 -11.77 13.40
CA LEU A 62 -5.71 -11.70 11.94
C LEU A 62 -6.06 -13.05 11.29
N LYS A 63 -5.60 -14.18 11.85
CA LYS A 63 -5.96 -15.52 11.35
C LYS A 63 -7.47 -15.76 11.35
N LYS A 64 -8.18 -15.32 12.40
CA LYS A 64 -9.65 -15.41 12.45
C LYS A 64 -10.31 -14.59 11.36
N ILE A 65 -9.89 -13.33 11.20
CA ILE A 65 -10.38 -12.45 10.13
C ILE A 65 -10.12 -13.05 8.74
N ILE A 66 -8.93 -13.62 8.53
CA ILE A 66 -8.58 -14.30 7.29
C ILE A 66 -9.58 -15.41 6.99
N GLU A 67 -9.86 -16.27 7.96
CA GLU A 67 -10.78 -17.39 7.77
C GLU A 67 -12.22 -16.92 7.46
N GLU A 68 -12.68 -15.84 8.09
CA GLU A 68 -14.00 -15.27 7.88
C GLU A 68 -14.23 -14.77 6.45
N CYS A 69 -13.23 -14.14 5.82
CA CYS A 69 -13.44 -13.46 4.53
C CYS A 69 -12.48 -13.89 3.40
N LYS A 70 -11.69 -14.97 3.58
CA LYS A 70 -10.73 -15.46 2.58
C LYS A 70 -11.29 -15.66 1.17
N ASN A 71 -12.52 -16.16 1.04
CA ASN A 71 -13.10 -16.42 -0.27
C ASN A 71 -13.39 -15.12 -1.01
N ILE A 72 -13.95 -14.13 -0.30
CA ILE A 72 -14.23 -12.80 -0.83
C ILE A 72 -12.91 -12.10 -1.23
N VAL A 73 -11.88 -12.20 -0.38
CA VAL A 73 -10.55 -11.65 -0.68
C VAL A 73 -9.94 -12.32 -1.92
N LYS A 74 -9.99 -13.65 -2.03
CA LYS A 74 -9.48 -14.37 -3.21
C LYS A 74 -10.19 -13.98 -4.50
N GLU A 75 -11.50 -13.82 -4.48
CA GLU A 75 -12.27 -13.33 -5.63
C GLU A 75 -11.84 -11.90 -5.99
N LYS A 76 -11.69 -11.04 -4.98
CA LYS A 76 -11.27 -9.65 -5.20
C LYS A 76 -9.86 -9.54 -5.79
N ILE A 77 -8.91 -10.37 -5.33
CA ILE A 77 -7.56 -10.44 -5.91
C ILE A 77 -7.61 -10.85 -7.38
N LYS A 78 -8.44 -11.83 -7.76
CA LYS A 78 -8.62 -12.23 -9.16
C LYS A 78 -9.22 -11.11 -10.01
N GLU A 79 -10.16 -10.33 -9.47
CA GLU A 79 -10.67 -9.15 -10.16
C GLU A 79 -9.54 -8.16 -10.49
N PHE A 80 -8.62 -7.91 -9.55
CA PHE A 80 -7.48 -7.02 -9.78
C PHE A 80 -6.52 -7.55 -10.84
N GLU A 81 -6.21 -8.85 -10.83
CA GLU A 81 -5.39 -9.48 -11.86
C GLU A 81 -6.03 -9.36 -13.25
N ASN A 82 -7.36 -9.47 -13.36
CA ASN A 82 -8.08 -9.28 -14.62
C ASN A 82 -8.00 -7.84 -15.13
N ILE A 83 -8.09 -6.84 -14.23
CA ILE A 83 -7.90 -5.42 -14.58
C ILE A 83 -6.51 -5.22 -15.19
N GLY A 84 -5.46 -5.78 -14.58
CA GLY A 84 -4.06 -5.65 -15.02
C GLY A 84 -3.74 -6.20 -16.41
N ASN A 85 -4.68 -6.88 -17.06
CA ASN A 85 -4.52 -7.44 -18.40
C ASN A 85 -5.22 -6.61 -19.50
N ASN A 86 -5.87 -5.50 -19.16
CA ASN A 86 -6.62 -4.69 -20.11
C ASN A 86 -6.26 -3.20 -19.98
N GLU A 87 -5.80 -2.59 -21.08
CA GLU A 87 -5.29 -1.20 -21.10
C GLU A 87 -6.35 -0.19 -20.64
N ASP A 88 -7.58 -0.29 -21.14
CA ASP A 88 -8.69 0.59 -20.75
C ASP A 88 -9.01 0.49 -19.27
N LEU A 89 -9.05 -0.73 -18.73
CA LEU A 89 -9.33 -0.97 -17.31
C LEU A 89 -8.19 -0.44 -16.44
N VAL A 90 -6.94 -0.69 -16.80
CA VAL A 90 -5.76 -0.15 -16.09
C VAL A 90 -5.78 1.37 -16.10
N PHE A 91 -6.06 2.01 -17.24
CA PHE A 91 -6.09 3.47 -17.29
C PHE A 91 -7.25 4.06 -16.44
N LYS A 92 -8.44 3.44 -16.49
CA LYS A 92 -9.55 3.82 -15.62
C LYS A 92 -9.23 3.62 -14.14
N GLU A 93 -8.43 2.60 -13.81
CA GLU A 93 -7.97 2.35 -12.45
C GLU A 93 -7.00 3.41 -11.96
N LEU A 94 -6.08 3.83 -12.84
CA LEU A 94 -5.21 4.97 -12.58
C LEU A 94 -6.04 6.24 -12.29
N CYS A 95 -7.08 6.51 -13.10
CA CYS A 95 -7.98 7.63 -12.89
C CYS A 95 -8.73 7.53 -11.56
N PHE A 96 -9.18 6.34 -11.18
CA PHE A 96 -9.78 6.09 -9.86
C PHE A 96 -8.80 6.45 -8.73
N CYS A 97 -7.55 5.99 -8.79
CA CYS A 97 -6.53 6.30 -7.77
C CYS A 97 -6.18 7.80 -7.71
N ILE A 98 -6.15 8.49 -8.86
CA ILE A 98 -6.01 9.96 -8.91
C ILE A 98 -7.16 10.62 -8.14
N LEU A 99 -8.40 10.13 -8.26
CA LEU A 99 -9.57 10.75 -7.63
C LEU A 99 -9.75 10.36 -6.15
N THR A 100 -9.27 9.19 -5.73
CA THR A 100 -9.49 8.67 -4.37
C THR A 100 -8.47 9.16 -3.34
N ALA A 101 -7.44 9.89 -3.77
CA ALA A 101 -6.55 10.60 -2.86
C ALA A 101 -7.33 11.55 -1.93
N ASN A 102 -7.36 11.23 -0.63
CA ASN A 102 -8.15 11.93 0.40
C ASN A 102 -9.67 11.97 0.13
N PHE A 103 -10.20 10.92 -0.50
CA PHE A 103 -11.62 10.78 -0.81
C PHE A 103 -12.13 9.36 -0.47
N SER A 104 -13.45 9.15 -0.40
CA SER A 104 -13.98 7.83 -0.03
C SER A 104 -13.91 6.85 -1.20
N ALA A 105 -13.50 5.61 -0.91
CA ALA A 105 -13.46 4.54 -1.91
C ALA A 105 -14.85 4.32 -2.54
N GLU A 106 -15.92 4.28 -1.73
CA GLU A 106 -17.30 4.10 -2.20
C GLU A 106 -17.72 5.16 -3.23
N LYS A 107 -17.49 6.44 -2.93
CA LYS A 107 -17.80 7.51 -3.89
C LYS A 107 -16.88 7.48 -5.10
N GLY A 108 -15.61 7.10 -4.90
CA GLY A 108 -14.68 6.86 -5.99
C GLY A 108 -15.18 5.79 -6.96
N ILE A 109 -15.73 4.69 -6.45
CA ILE A 109 -16.30 3.60 -7.26
C ILE A 109 -17.51 4.10 -8.05
N ILE A 110 -18.41 4.86 -7.40
CA ILE A 110 -19.57 5.47 -8.09
C ILE A 110 -19.09 6.35 -9.23
N ILE A 111 -18.14 7.26 -8.97
CA ILE A 111 -17.58 8.15 -9.99
C ILE A 111 -16.94 7.35 -11.12
N GLN A 112 -16.14 6.32 -10.79
CA GLN A 112 -15.47 5.48 -11.77
C GLN A 112 -16.46 4.78 -12.69
N ASN A 113 -17.52 4.21 -12.13
CA ASN A 113 -18.56 3.51 -12.87
C ASN A 113 -19.42 4.44 -13.72
N THR A 114 -19.75 5.64 -13.22
CA THR A 114 -20.56 6.62 -13.96
C THR A 114 -19.77 7.24 -15.11
N ILE A 115 -18.51 7.64 -14.87
CA ILE A 115 -17.68 8.27 -15.91
C ILE A 115 -17.16 7.22 -16.90
N ASN A 116 -16.66 6.08 -16.42
CA ASN A 116 -16.16 4.96 -17.23
C ASN A 116 -15.24 5.39 -18.39
N ASN A 117 -15.64 5.15 -19.65
CA ASN A 117 -14.89 5.55 -20.85
C ASN A 117 -14.71 7.07 -20.98
N GLY A 118 -15.49 7.87 -20.24
CA GLY A 118 -15.35 9.30 -20.20
C GLY A 118 -13.99 9.77 -19.65
N PHE A 119 -13.30 8.96 -18.83
CA PHE A 119 -11.93 9.27 -18.42
C PHE A 119 -10.96 9.32 -19.60
N ILE A 120 -11.21 8.55 -20.64
CA ILE A 120 -10.39 8.48 -21.86
C ILE A 120 -10.88 9.53 -22.86
N ASN A 121 -12.19 9.64 -23.06
CA ASN A 121 -12.76 10.30 -24.24
C ASN A 121 -13.29 11.72 -23.98
N LEU A 122 -13.79 12.03 -22.78
CA LEU A 122 -14.46 13.33 -22.56
C LEU A 122 -13.45 14.49 -22.63
N PRO A 123 -13.80 15.63 -23.25
CA PRO A 123 -13.04 16.87 -23.11
C PRO A 123 -12.87 17.29 -21.64
N LYS A 124 -11.83 18.08 -21.34
CA LYS A 124 -11.52 18.55 -19.98
C LYS A 124 -12.73 19.19 -19.30
N GLU A 125 -13.43 20.08 -20.01
CA GLU A 125 -14.58 20.82 -19.45
C GLU A 125 -15.76 19.91 -19.13
N GLU A 126 -16.07 18.95 -20.01
CA GLU A 126 -17.14 17.98 -19.79
C GLU A 126 -16.81 17.06 -18.60
N LEU A 127 -15.57 16.54 -18.54
CA LEU A 127 -15.14 15.70 -17.43
C LEU A 127 -15.15 16.46 -16.09
N TYR A 128 -14.77 17.74 -16.09
CA TYR A 128 -14.87 18.62 -14.92
C TYR A 128 -16.32 18.78 -14.46
N ASN A 129 -17.23 19.04 -15.40
CA ASN A 129 -18.66 19.20 -15.11
C ASN A 129 -19.28 17.90 -14.59
N GLU A 130 -18.90 16.74 -15.12
CA GLU A 130 -19.34 15.43 -14.60
C GLU A 130 -18.86 15.21 -13.15
N LEU A 131 -17.61 15.54 -12.84
CA LEU A 131 -17.10 15.47 -11.46
C LEU A 131 -17.89 16.38 -10.50
N ILE A 132 -18.29 17.59 -10.93
CA ILE A 132 -19.15 18.48 -10.14
C ILE A 132 -20.53 17.87 -9.93
N LYS A 133 -21.17 17.37 -11.00
CA LYS A 133 -22.50 16.73 -10.92
C LYS A 133 -22.50 15.56 -9.94
N LEU A 134 -21.42 14.78 -9.94
CA LEU A 134 -21.18 13.67 -9.02
C LEU A 134 -20.75 14.10 -7.61
N ARG A 135 -20.76 15.40 -7.32
CA ARG A 135 -20.40 16.01 -6.03
C ARG A 135 -18.99 15.63 -5.57
N TYR A 136 -18.07 15.48 -6.52
CA TYR A 136 -16.66 15.29 -6.22
C TYR A 136 -16.08 16.59 -5.65
N ARG A 137 -15.35 16.50 -4.53
CA ARG A 137 -14.88 17.67 -3.78
C ARG A 137 -13.75 18.43 -4.49
N TYR A 138 -13.04 17.79 -5.41
CA TYR A 138 -11.83 18.33 -6.02
C TYR A 138 -11.85 18.28 -7.57
N PRO A 139 -12.86 18.85 -8.24
CA PRO A 139 -13.05 18.68 -9.68
C PRO A 139 -11.84 19.13 -10.52
N ASN A 140 -10.99 20.04 -10.00
CA ASN A 140 -9.70 20.42 -10.60
C ASN A 140 -8.74 19.24 -10.85
N ARG A 141 -8.91 18.09 -10.17
CA ARG A 141 -8.16 16.86 -10.47
C ARG A 141 -8.38 16.33 -11.89
N VAL A 142 -9.37 16.85 -12.61
CA VAL A 142 -9.50 16.65 -14.06
C VAL A 142 -8.18 16.92 -14.78
N GLU A 143 -7.40 17.93 -14.35
CA GLU A 143 -6.12 18.27 -14.98
C GLU A 143 -5.11 17.12 -14.93
N TYR A 144 -5.10 16.39 -13.82
CA TYR A 144 -4.22 15.24 -13.64
C TYR A 144 -4.65 14.07 -14.52
N ILE A 145 -5.97 13.85 -14.67
CA ILE A 145 -6.50 12.81 -15.57
C ILE A 145 -6.17 13.15 -17.02
N ILE A 146 -6.40 14.39 -17.45
CA ILE A 146 -6.09 14.84 -18.82
C ILE A 146 -4.60 14.70 -19.12
N GLU A 147 -3.73 15.08 -18.19
CA GLU A 147 -2.28 14.88 -18.37
C GLU A 147 -1.89 13.40 -18.42
N ALA A 148 -2.52 12.55 -17.60
CA ALA A 148 -2.24 11.13 -17.58
C ALA A 148 -2.59 10.42 -18.90
N ARG A 149 -3.52 10.97 -19.72
CA ARG A 149 -3.89 10.40 -21.04
C ARG A 149 -2.71 10.24 -21.99
N LYS A 150 -1.60 10.98 -21.80
CA LYS A 150 -0.38 10.78 -22.59
C LYS A 150 0.24 9.38 -22.45
N TYR A 151 -0.13 8.64 -21.39
CA TYR A 151 0.31 7.26 -21.17
C TYR A 151 -0.73 6.22 -21.64
N TYR A 152 -1.95 6.64 -21.96
CA TYR A 152 -3.00 5.72 -22.43
C TYR A 152 -2.60 5.06 -23.76
N GLY A 153 -2.75 3.74 -23.86
CA GLY A 153 -2.33 2.93 -24.99
C GLY A 153 -0.94 2.30 -24.81
N GLU A 154 -0.10 2.89 -23.96
CA GLU A 154 1.26 2.40 -23.66
C GLU A 154 1.45 2.05 -22.17
N LEU A 155 0.43 2.25 -21.32
CA LEU A 155 0.58 2.16 -19.87
C LEU A 155 0.89 0.73 -19.43
N LEU A 156 0.21 -0.29 -19.98
CA LEU A 156 0.54 -1.69 -19.70
C LEU A 156 1.95 -2.06 -20.16
N LYS A 157 2.39 -1.54 -21.30
CA LYS A 157 3.75 -1.80 -21.79
C LYS A 157 4.79 -1.18 -20.88
N ILE A 158 4.55 0.06 -20.42
CA ILE A 158 5.39 0.70 -19.41
C ILE A 158 5.43 -0.15 -18.14
N ILE A 159 4.27 -0.55 -17.59
CA ILE A 159 4.17 -1.39 -16.40
C ILE A 159 4.98 -2.69 -16.56
N LYS A 160 4.81 -3.39 -17.68
CA LYS A 160 5.50 -4.67 -17.97
C LYS A 160 7.00 -4.51 -18.26
N SER A 161 7.48 -3.29 -18.52
CA SER A 161 8.91 -3.02 -18.75
C SER A 161 9.74 -3.01 -17.45
N PHE A 162 9.10 -2.89 -16.29
CA PHE A 162 9.78 -2.93 -14.99
C PHE A 162 9.84 -4.37 -14.48
N SER A 163 11.02 -4.81 -14.07
CA SER A 163 11.24 -6.10 -13.40
C SER A 163 10.90 -6.10 -11.91
N ASN A 164 10.70 -4.91 -11.32
CA ASN A 164 10.53 -4.73 -9.88
C ASN A 164 9.38 -3.75 -9.59
N THR A 165 8.37 -4.20 -8.83
CA THR A 165 7.19 -3.42 -8.43
C THR A 165 7.57 -2.15 -7.66
N LYS A 166 8.59 -2.20 -6.80
CA LYS A 166 9.07 -1.02 -6.06
C LYS A 166 9.62 0.04 -7.01
N SER A 167 10.39 -0.35 -8.03
CA SER A 167 10.90 0.57 -9.06
C SER A 167 9.78 1.15 -9.92
N LEU A 168 8.77 0.33 -10.26
CA LEU A 168 7.57 0.80 -10.96
C LEU A 168 6.79 1.82 -10.13
N ARG A 169 6.63 1.60 -8.82
CA ARG A 169 6.03 2.59 -7.91
C ARG A 169 6.77 3.92 -7.95
N GLU A 170 8.11 3.91 -7.85
CA GLU A 170 8.94 5.12 -7.93
C GLU A 170 8.71 5.87 -9.24
N TRP A 171 8.59 5.13 -10.36
CA TRP A 171 8.27 5.72 -11.65
C TRP A 171 6.89 6.38 -11.66
N LEU A 172 5.86 5.71 -11.14
CA LEU A 172 4.49 6.26 -11.08
C LEU A 172 4.44 7.56 -10.27
N VAL A 173 5.05 7.56 -9.07
CA VAL A 173 5.12 8.73 -8.18
C VAL A 173 5.81 9.92 -8.86
N LYS A 174 6.86 9.66 -9.64
CA LYS A 174 7.61 10.71 -10.33
C LYS A 174 6.89 11.25 -11.58
N ASN A 175 6.18 10.40 -12.31
CA ASN A 175 5.75 10.71 -13.68
C ASN A 175 4.24 11.00 -13.82
N ILE A 176 3.43 10.71 -12.79
CA ILE A 176 1.98 10.89 -12.83
C ILE A 176 1.56 11.87 -11.74
N LYS A 177 1.02 13.03 -12.16
CA LYS A 177 0.54 14.04 -11.22
C LYS A 177 -0.64 13.52 -10.39
N GLY A 178 -0.67 13.90 -9.11
CA GLY A 178 -1.71 13.50 -8.18
C GLY A 178 -1.55 12.11 -7.58
N ILE A 179 -0.48 11.38 -7.94
CA ILE A 179 -0.13 10.06 -7.41
C ILE A 179 1.06 10.17 -6.44
N GLY A 180 0.83 9.90 -5.16
CA GLY A 180 1.89 9.70 -4.16
C GLY A 180 2.16 8.21 -3.94
N TYR A 181 2.99 7.87 -2.94
CA TYR A 181 3.32 6.48 -2.61
C TYR A 181 2.10 5.61 -2.35
N LYS A 182 1.14 6.15 -1.58
CA LYS A 182 -0.09 5.46 -1.25
C LYS A 182 -0.93 5.20 -2.49
N GLU A 183 -1.17 6.24 -3.30
CA GLU A 183 -1.97 6.12 -4.52
C GLU A 183 -1.29 5.22 -5.57
N ALA A 184 0.04 5.26 -5.69
CA ALA A 184 0.78 4.39 -6.60
C ALA A 184 0.71 2.92 -6.15
N SER A 185 0.89 2.65 -4.85
CA SER A 185 0.76 1.30 -4.30
C SER A 185 -0.68 0.79 -4.44
N HIS A 186 -1.67 1.68 -4.25
CA HIS A 186 -3.10 1.38 -4.43
C HIS A 186 -3.40 1.01 -5.87
N PHE A 187 -2.93 1.82 -6.82
CA PHE A 187 -3.07 1.54 -8.24
C PHE A 187 -2.45 0.18 -8.61
N LEU A 188 -1.20 -0.06 -8.20
CA LEU A 188 -0.50 -1.31 -8.48
C LEU A 188 -1.24 -2.53 -7.91
N ARG A 189 -1.72 -2.46 -6.67
CA ARG A 189 -2.52 -3.53 -6.09
C ARG A 189 -3.78 -3.80 -6.90
N ASN A 190 -4.51 -2.74 -7.27
CA ASN A 190 -5.78 -2.85 -7.97
C ASN A 190 -5.66 -3.34 -9.43
N ILE A 191 -4.44 -3.43 -9.96
CA ILE A 191 -4.14 -4.08 -11.24
C ILE A 191 -3.40 -5.41 -11.07
N GLY A 192 -3.37 -5.97 -9.85
CA GLY A 192 -2.94 -7.35 -9.60
C GLY A 192 -1.55 -7.53 -8.98
N PHE A 193 -0.80 -6.47 -8.69
CA PHE A 193 0.47 -6.61 -7.96
C PHE A 193 0.22 -6.97 -6.49
N LYS A 194 1.05 -7.86 -5.94
CA LYS A 194 0.80 -8.48 -4.62
C LYS A 194 1.83 -8.14 -3.54
N ASP A 195 2.94 -7.55 -3.93
CA ASP A 195 4.16 -7.36 -3.13
C ASP A 195 4.38 -5.92 -2.66
N ILE A 196 3.30 -5.12 -2.59
CA ILE A 196 3.38 -3.71 -2.21
C ILE A 196 2.27 -3.32 -1.23
N ALA A 197 2.61 -2.51 -0.22
CA ALA A 197 1.67 -2.11 0.82
C ALA A 197 0.97 -0.78 0.50
N ILE A 198 -0.33 -0.69 0.79
CA ILE A 198 -1.10 0.54 0.71
C ILE A 198 -1.20 1.14 2.11
N ILE A 199 -0.39 2.15 2.43
CA ILE A 199 -0.34 2.70 3.78
C ILE A 199 -1.25 3.93 3.86
N ASP A 200 -2.54 3.67 4.04
CA ASP A 200 -3.57 4.69 4.20
C ASP A 200 -3.86 4.99 5.69
N ARG A 201 -4.87 5.84 5.94
CA ARG A 201 -5.27 6.18 7.31
C ARG A 201 -5.82 4.99 8.11
N HIS A 202 -6.40 3.99 7.46
CA HIS A 202 -6.97 2.81 8.10
C HIS A 202 -5.85 1.86 8.54
N ILE A 203 -4.83 1.66 7.69
CA ILE A 203 -3.61 0.95 8.05
C ILE A 203 -2.86 1.66 9.17
N LEU A 204 -2.65 2.98 9.08
CA LEU A 204 -2.00 3.73 10.15
C LEU A 204 -2.78 3.63 11.48
N ARG A 205 -4.11 3.73 11.43
CA ARG A 205 -4.96 3.54 12.61
C ARG A 205 -4.87 2.12 13.16
N PHE A 206 -4.81 1.11 12.30
CA PHE A 206 -4.60 -0.28 12.71
C PHE A 206 -3.27 -0.44 13.44
N LEU A 207 -2.15 0.01 12.84
CA LEU A 207 -0.82 -0.04 13.46
C LEU A 207 -0.78 0.71 14.80
N LYS A 208 -1.45 1.86 14.90
CA LYS A 208 -1.56 2.64 16.14
C LYS A 208 -2.35 1.87 17.22
N ASN A 209 -3.50 1.30 16.86
CA ASN A 209 -4.34 0.52 17.77
C ASN A 209 -3.61 -0.74 18.28
N LYS A 210 -2.74 -1.33 17.46
CA LYS A 210 -1.87 -2.43 17.84
C LYS A 210 -0.59 -1.98 18.55
N GLY A 211 -0.45 -0.70 18.87
CA GLY A 211 0.70 -0.16 19.62
C GLY A 211 2.03 -0.24 18.87
N LEU A 212 2.02 -0.39 17.54
CA LEU A 212 3.20 -0.47 16.68
C LEU A 212 3.71 0.91 16.23
N ILE A 213 2.86 1.94 16.31
CA ILE A 213 3.23 3.34 16.12
C ILE A 213 2.55 4.21 17.19
N ILE A 214 3.18 5.32 17.56
CA ILE A 214 2.59 6.32 18.49
C ILE A 214 2.17 7.58 17.73
N GLU A 215 2.93 7.92 16.69
CA GLU A 215 2.82 9.17 15.93
C GLU A 215 1.51 9.23 15.13
N ASP A 216 0.87 10.41 15.12
CA ASP A 216 -0.20 10.72 14.18
C ASP A 216 0.38 11.35 12.92
N PHE A 217 0.19 10.69 11.78
CA PHE A 217 0.74 11.15 10.50
C PHE A 217 -0.33 11.88 9.68
N LYS A 218 -0.08 13.16 9.37
CA LYS A 218 -0.82 13.85 8.30
C LYS A 218 -0.39 13.41 6.90
N SER A 219 0.90 13.08 6.75
CA SER A 219 1.51 12.52 5.55
C SER A 219 2.75 11.71 5.92
N LEU A 220 3.17 10.80 5.06
CA LEU A 220 4.37 9.98 5.26
C LEU A 220 5.49 10.46 4.34
N THR A 221 6.70 10.54 4.88
CA THR A 221 7.90 10.64 4.04
C THR A 221 8.19 9.28 3.40
N ARG A 222 8.97 9.25 2.31
CA ARG A 222 9.43 8.00 1.69
C ARG A 222 10.04 7.04 2.71
N LYS A 223 10.94 7.52 3.57
CA LYS A 223 11.61 6.71 4.61
C LYS A 223 10.59 6.04 5.53
N ARG A 224 9.60 6.80 6.03
CA ARG A 224 8.55 6.26 6.91
C ARG A 224 7.59 5.31 6.19
N TYR A 225 7.25 5.59 4.94
CA TYR A 225 6.42 4.68 4.13
C TYR A 225 7.09 3.32 3.98
N LEU A 226 8.37 3.29 3.62
CA LEU A 226 9.11 2.03 3.45
C LEU A 226 9.34 1.30 4.79
N GLU A 227 9.58 2.03 5.88
CA GLU A 227 9.64 1.46 7.23
C GLU A 227 8.35 0.71 7.60
N PHE A 228 7.18 1.32 7.36
CA PHE A 228 5.89 0.69 7.65
C PHE A 228 5.53 -0.40 6.64
N GLU A 229 5.95 -0.29 5.38
CA GLU A 229 5.81 -1.36 4.40
C GLU A 229 6.60 -2.60 4.81
N ASN A 230 7.83 -2.46 5.30
CA ASN A 230 8.62 -3.57 5.82
C ASN A 230 7.95 -4.25 7.01
N LEU A 231 7.36 -3.47 7.93
CA LEU A 231 6.58 -4.01 9.04
C LEU A 231 5.39 -4.85 8.55
N LEU A 232 4.63 -4.32 7.59
CA LEU A 232 3.48 -5.02 7.01
C LEU A 232 3.92 -6.26 6.24
N SER A 233 5.07 -6.21 5.55
CA SER A 233 5.65 -7.36 4.85
C SER A 233 5.92 -8.49 5.83
N GLY A 234 6.63 -8.21 6.93
CA GLY A 234 6.88 -9.23 7.95
C GLY A 234 5.59 -9.80 8.55
N ILE A 235 4.53 -8.99 8.71
CA ILE A 235 3.23 -9.49 9.19
C ILE A 235 2.61 -10.43 8.16
N ALA A 236 2.67 -10.07 6.88
CA ALA A 236 2.19 -10.89 5.77
C ALA A 236 2.95 -12.23 5.68
N ASP A 237 4.28 -12.18 5.85
CA ASP A 237 5.15 -13.36 5.85
C ASP A 237 4.81 -14.32 7.00
N LYS A 238 4.60 -13.81 8.23
CA LYS A 238 4.18 -14.62 9.38
C LYS A 238 2.79 -15.25 9.21
N LEU A 239 1.96 -14.68 8.34
CA LEU A 239 0.63 -15.19 8.00
C LEU A 239 0.62 -16.04 6.72
N ASN A 240 1.75 -16.12 6.00
CA ASN A 240 1.88 -16.76 4.69
C ASN A 240 0.83 -16.25 3.68
N ILE A 241 0.68 -14.92 3.60
CA ILE A 241 -0.19 -14.22 2.64
C ILE A 241 0.59 -13.10 1.98
N THR A 242 0.02 -12.52 0.93
CA THR A 242 0.60 -11.37 0.23
C THR A 242 0.25 -10.03 0.89
N LEU A 243 1.02 -8.97 0.60
CA LEU A 243 0.70 -7.62 1.06
C LEU A 243 -0.65 -7.12 0.51
N ALA A 244 -1.00 -7.51 -0.71
CA ALA A 244 -2.29 -7.19 -1.31
C ALA A 244 -3.47 -7.82 -0.55
N GLU A 245 -3.32 -9.07 -0.08
CA GLU A 245 -4.32 -9.74 0.73
C GLU A 245 -4.37 -9.14 2.14
N LEU A 246 -3.22 -8.91 2.77
CA LEU A 246 -3.14 -8.31 4.10
C LEU A 246 -3.85 -6.96 4.17
N ASP A 247 -3.70 -6.12 3.15
CA ASP A 247 -4.43 -4.85 3.06
C ASP A 247 -5.95 -5.07 3.13
N LEU A 248 -6.51 -5.99 2.33
CA LEU A 248 -7.95 -6.27 2.34
C LEU A 248 -8.44 -6.82 3.67
N TYR A 249 -7.66 -7.69 4.32
CA TYR A 249 -8.01 -8.24 5.64
C TYR A 249 -8.00 -7.16 6.73
N ILE A 250 -6.98 -6.31 6.76
CA ILE A 250 -6.93 -5.19 7.71
C ILE A 250 -8.08 -4.22 7.41
N TRP A 251 -8.36 -3.94 6.13
CA TRP A 251 -9.43 -3.04 5.75
C TRP A 251 -10.81 -3.57 6.18
N TYR A 252 -11.05 -4.88 6.04
CA TYR A 252 -12.23 -5.55 6.56
C TYR A 252 -12.31 -5.48 8.08
N LEU A 253 -11.23 -5.79 8.81
CA LEU A 253 -11.18 -5.64 10.27
C LEU A 253 -11.52 -4.20 10.72
N MET A 254 -11.07 -3.20 9.96
CA MET A 254 -11.23 -1.79 10.33
C MET A 254 -12.56 -1.16 9.90
N THR A 255 -13.29 -1.76 8.96
CA THR A 255 -14.48 -1.14 8.33
C THR A 255 -15.68 -2.07 8.15
N GLY A 256 -15.50 -3.38 8.29
CA GLY A 256 -16.51 -4.41 8.02
C GLY A 256 -16.82 -4.61 6.53
N LYS A 257 -16.00 -4.06 5.63
CA LYS A 257 -16.23 -4.10 4.18
C LYS A 257 -14.97 -4.56 3.44
N ILE A 258 -15.15 -5.10 2.23
CA ILE A 258 -14.07 -5.38 1.27
C ILE A 258 -14.44 -4.65 -0.01
N LEU A 259 -13.66 -3.61 -0.34
CA LEU A 259 -13.84 -2.83 -1.56
C LEU A 259 -12.64 -3.04 -2.48
N LYS A 260 -11.81 -2.00 -2.66
CA LYS A 260 -10.61 -1.97 -3.48
C LYS A 260 -9.74 -0.80 -3.09
#